data_AF-A0A1F7VC64-F1
#
_entry.id   AF-A0A1F7VC64-F1
#
_cell.length_a   1.000
_cell.length_b   1.000
_cell.length_c   1.000
_cell.angle_alpha   90.00
_cell.angle_beta   90.00
_cell.angle_gamma   90.00
#
_symmetry.space_group_name_H-M   'P 1'
#
loop_
_entity.id
_entity.type
_entity.pdbx_description
1 polymer ?
#
loop_
_entity_poly.entity_id
_entity_poly.type
_entity_poly.pdbx_seq_one_letter_code
_entity_poly.pdbx_strand_id
1 'polypeptide(L)'
;MLDTFLRTHHEICLVRGSKMFTPDILRRVEDFLQNKPVYLPEAPELSKTRHVQTHNAFFQRVLDSTYIAFRKQLSEVEKCLFEAIILHRMTFHFMHPQFSDNERRSHSVLVAMCKQKLVELFLDLDPKDIPSVLKIGALPGIRSNIWNMSCDYAHACAQTIEIISELDECWMYLPSVYESYMLGIDLFVFSEKNEAVTCLQVKQANPTDKTFQIERVRHQENVSTQDSADDWTRRLQEGMARIHEQYPGYVFHPCQMTIPYTFDFRIDDEVKQVRNFFLFKPQRAANTDAQAA
;
A
#
# COMPACT_ATOMS: atom_id res chain seq x y z
N MET A 1 3.60 -0.87 -29.32
CA MET A 1 4.47 -1.18 -28.17
C MET A 1 3.56 -1.58 -27.03
N LEU A 2 3.83 -2.67 -26.31
CA LEU A 2 3.03 -3.05 -25.14
C LEU A 2 3.29 -2.03 -24.03
N ASP A 3 2.20 -1.50 -23.45
CA ASP A 3 2.30 -0.57 -22.33
C ASP A 3 2.89 -1.29 -21.11
N THR A 4 4.08 -0.86 -20.68
CA THR A 4 4.78 -1.51 -19.57
C THR A 4 4.15 -1.15 -18.22
N PHE A 5 3.55 0.03 -18.11
CA PHE A 5 2.86 0.44 -16.89
C PHE A 5 1.62 -0.43 -16.68
N LEU A 6 0.78 -0.58 -17.71
CA LEU A 6 -0.43 -1.42 -17.63
C LEU A 6 -0.14 -2.92 -17.54
N ARG A 7 1.07 -3.36 -17.91
CA ARG A 7 1.51 -4.75 -17.71
C ARG A 7 1.97 -5.02 -16.28
N THR A 8 2.56 -4.02 -15.62
CA THR A 8 3.09 -4.15 -14.25
C THR A 8 2.01 -3.94 -13.21
N HIS A 9 1.06 -3.04 -13.46
CA HIS A 9 0.05 -2.67 -12.47
C HIS A 9 -1.33 -3.17 -12.85
N HIS A 10 -2.03 -3.72 -11.85
CA HIS A 10 -3.41 -4.14 -12.00
C HIS A 10 -4.34 -2.99 -11.63
N GLU A 11 -5.31 -2.73 -12.51
CA GLU A 11 -6.39 -1.79 -12.22
C GLU A 11 -7.25 -2.33 -11.06
N ILE A 12 -7.58 -1.43 -10.14
CA ILE A 12 -8.43 -1.74 -9.00
C ILE A 12 -9.88 -1.59 -9.43
N CYS A 13 -10.57 -2.71 -9.60
CA CYS A 13 -12.02 -2.73 -9.80
C CYS A 13 -12.69 -2.98 -8.45
N LEU A 14 -13.33 -1.94 -7.87
CA LEU A 14 -14.04 -2.13 -6.61
C LEU A 14 -15.34 -2.91 -6.82
N VAL A 15 -15.45 -4.05 -6.13
CA VAL A 15 -16.71 -4.80 -5.99
C VAL A 15 -17.12 -4.75 -4.52
N ARG A 16 -17.81 -3.65 -4.14
CA ARG A 16 -18.18 -3.34 -2.75
C ARG A 16 -18.78 -4.52 -2.01
N GLY A 17 -18.28 -4.77 -0.78
CA GLY A 17 -18.93 -5.60 0.23
C GLY A 17 -19.32 -7.00 -0.23
N SER A 18 -18.59 -7.54 -1.21
CA SER A 18 -19.00 -8.79 -1.85
C SER A 18 -18.78 -10.02 -0.97
N LYS A 19 -17.91 -9.90 0.05
CA LYS A 19 -17.45 -11.03 0.86
C LYS A 19 -17.55 -10.71 2.35
N MET A 20 -18.13 -11.64 3.10
CA MET A 20 -18.29 -11.54 4.55
C MET A 20 -17.21 -12.30 5.30
N PHE A 21 -16.73 -11.72 6.40
CA PHE A 21 -15.81 -12.39 7.32
C PHE A 21 -16.61 -13.18 8.37
N THR A 22 -16.71 -14.49 8.17
CA THR A 22 -17.50 -15.33 9.09
C THR A 22 -16.70 -15.68 10.36
N PRO A 23 -17.36 -15.96 11.50
CA PRO A 23 -16.69 -16.46 12.70
C PRO A 23 -15.86 -17.73 12.48
N ASP A 24 -16.22 -18.57 11.51
CA ASP A 24 -15.44 -19.76 11.13
C ASP A 24 -14.05 -19.39 10.58
N ILE A 25 -13.90 -18.24 9.91
CA ILE A 25 -12.60 -17.78 9.41
C ILE A 25 -11.67 -17.48 10.60
N LEU A 26 -12.16 -16.80 11.63
CA LEU A 26 -11.37 -16.50 12.83
C LEU A 26 -10.90 -17.78 13.52
N ARG A 27 -11.80 -18.75 13.69
CA ARG A 27 -11.45 -20.05 14.27
C ARG A 27 -10.37 -20.77 13.44
N ARG A 28 -10.50 -20.77 12.11
CA ARG A 28 -9.48 -21.36 11.21
C ARG A 28 -8.13 -20.63 11.32
N VAL A 29 -8.15 -19.31 11.50
CA VAL A 29 -6.93 -18.52 11.75
C VAL A 29 -6.27 -18.95 13.06
N GLU A 30 -7.03 -19.05 14.15
CA GLU A 30 -6.53 -19.52 15.44
C GLU A 30 -5.93 -20.93 15.33
N ASP A 31 -6.66 -21.86 14.70
CA ASP A 31 -6.20 -23.23 14.46
C ASP A 31 -4.90 -23.26 13.65
N PHE A 32 -4.78 -22.40 12.63
CA PHE A 32 -3.58 -22.28 11.81
C PHE A 32 -2.41 -21.74 12.63
N LEU A 33 -2.61 -20.67 13.40
CA LEU A 33 -1.54 -20.05 14.19
C LEU A 33 -0.98 -21.00 15.25
N GLN A 34 -1.84 -21.82 15.86
CA GLN A 34 -1.45 -22.80 16.86
C GLN A 34 -0.76 -24.03 16.26
N ASN A 35 -1.27 -24.54 15.13
CA ASN A 35 -0.88 -25.87 14.65
C ASN A 35 0.03 -25.86 13.42
N LYS A 36 0.19 -24.72 12.72
CA LYS A 36 0.93 -24.65 11.46
C LYS A 36 2.13 -23.70 11.57
N PRO A 37 3.35 -24.21 11.78
CA PRO A 37 4.55 -23.38 11.82
C PRO A 37 4.95 -22.87 10.43
N VAL A 38 5.13 -21.55 10.29
CA VAL A 38 5.60 -20.94 9.04
C VAL A 38 7.13 -21.00 8.98
N TYR A 39 7.64 -21.88 8.11
CA TYR A 39 9.06 -22.01 7.85
C TYR A 39 9.46 -21.13 6.66
N LEU A 40 10.60 -20.45 6.82
CA LEU A 40 11.24 -19.74 5.73
C LEU A 40 12.45 -20.58 5.26
N PRO A 41 12.46 -21.08 4.02
CA PRO A 41 13.62 -21.80 3.48
C PRO A 41 14.88 -20.93 3.49
N GLU A 42 16.04 -21.56 3.60
CA GLU A 42 17.32 -20.86 3.42
C GLU A 42 17.40 -20.28 2.00
N ALA A 43 17.88 -19.03 1.91
CA ALA A 43 17.97 -18.28 0.67
C ALA A 43 19.32 -17.56 0.56
N PRO A 44 20.42 -18.27 0.25
CA PRO A 44 21.76 -17.68 0.16
C PRO A 44 21.87 -16.56 -0.88
N GLU A 45 20.96 -16.49 -1.83
CA GLU A 45 20.87 -15.39 -2.81
C GLU A 45 20.49 -14.05 -2.16
N LEU A 46 19.66 -14.06 -1.11
CA LEU A 46 19.17 -12.84 -0.46
C LEU A 46 20.28 -12.11 0.28
N SER A 47 21.25 -12.85 0.83
CA SER A 47 22.41 -12.28 1.51
C SER A 47 23.41 -11.61 0.55
N LYS A 48 23.31 -11.89 -0.76
CA LYS A 48 24.24 -11.40 -1.78
C LYS A 48 23.65 -10.26 -2.63
N THR A 49 22.36 -10.00 -2.53
CA THR A 49 21.65 -9.06 -3.42
C THR A 49 20.98 -7.93 -2.67
N ARG A 50 21.09 -6.71 -3.22
CA ARG A 50 20.34 -5.55 -2.78
C ARG A 50 19.05 -5.31 -3.59
N HIS A 51 18.80 -6.12 -4.61
CA HIS A 51 17.66 -5.95 -5.51
C HIS A 51 16.36 -6.39 -4.84
N VAL A 52 15.45 -5.44 -4.58
CA VAL A 52 14.14 -5.67 -3.95
C VAL A 52 13.31 -6.69 -4.73
N GLN A 53 13.40 -6.68 -6.06
CA GLN A 53 12.70 -7.62 -6.93
C GLN A 53 13.11 -9.08 -6.67
N THR A 54 14.39 -9.34 -6.37
CA THR A 54 14.87 -10.68 -6.03
C THR A 54 14.29 -11.16 -4.70
N HIS A 55 14.22 -10.27 -3.71
CA HIS A 55 13.61 -10.55 -2.40
C HIS A 55 12.11 -10.84 -2.57
N ASN A 56 11.38 -9.98 -3.29
CA ASN A 56 9.96 -10.15 -3.57
C ASN A 56 9.67 -11.47 -4.30
N ALA A 57 10.40 -11.78 -5.37
CA ALA A 57 10.23 -13.01 -6.13
C ALA A 57 10.56 -14.26 -5.31
N PHE A 58 11.50 -14.19 -4.37
CA PHE A 58 11.75 -15.27 -3.44
C PHE A 58 10.55 -15.49 -2.51
N PHE A 59 10.09 -14.46 -1.80
CA PHE A 59 8.99 -14.60 -0.85
C PHE A 59 7.67 -14.99 -1.51
N GLN A 60 7.41 -14.49 -2.72
CA GLN A 60 6.25 -14.92 -3.51
C GLN A 60 6.31 -16.41 -3.82
N ARG A 61 7.47 -16.95 -4.23
CA ARG A 61 7.64 -18.40 -4.44
C ARG A 61 7.45 -19.20 -3.15
N VAL A 62 7.94 -18.69 -2.01
CA VAL A 62 7.71 -19.35 -0.72
C VAL A 62 6.23 -19.34 -0.38
N LEU A 63 5.53 -18.22 -0.54
CA LEU A 63 4.09 -18.11 -0.33
C LEU A 63 3.29 -19.08 -1.22
N ASP A 64 3.66 -19.17 -2.50
CA ASP A 64 3.02 -20.03 -3.50
C ASP A 64 3.26 -21.52 -3.25
N SER A 65 4.39 -21.87 -2.64
CA SER A 65 4.69 -23.26 -2.24
C SER A 65 4.15 -23.64 -0.86
N THR A 66 3.95 -22.65 0.02
CA THR A 66 3.56 -22.86 1.41
C THR A 66 2.08 -23.20 1.51
N TYR A 67 1.79 -24.39 2.06
CA TYR A 67 0.43 -24.87 2.33
C TYR A 67 -0.51 -24.88 1.11
N ILE A 68 0.00 -25.18 -0.10
CA ILE A 68 -0.80 -25.26 -1.35
C ILE A 68 -2.10 -26.03 -1.15
N ALA A 69 -2.04 -27.23 -0.57
CA ALA A 69 -3.21 -28.08 -0.39
C ALA A 69 -4.28 -27.45 0.51
N PHE A 70 -3.86 -26.72 1.54
CA PHE A 70 -4.75 -25.98 2.42
C PHE A 70 -5.32 -24.74 1.72
N ARG A 71 -4.49 -23.94 1.02
CA ARG A 71 -4.94 -22.75 0.27
C ARG A 71 -6.01 -23.09 -0.79
N LYS A 72 -5.95 -24.28 -1.40
CA LYS A 72 -6.97 -24.75 -2.35
C LYS A 72 -8.37 -24.95 -1.73
N GLN A 73 -8.47 -25.07 -0.42
CA GLN A 73 -9.73 -25.28 0.31
C GLN A 73 -10.33 -23.96 0.84
N LEU A 74 -9.62 -22.85 0.65
CA LEU A 74 -10.01 -21.54 1.15
C LEU A 74 -10.76 -20.76 0.06
N SER A 75 -11.71 -19.93 0.49
CA SER A 75 -12.28 -18.86 -0.33
C SER A 75 -11.22 -17.81 -0.67
N GLU A 76 -11.46 -16.95 -1.66
CA GLU A 76 -10.49 -15.92 -2.06
C GLU A 76 -10.14 -14.95 -0.91
N VAL A 77 -11.13 -14.55 -0.10
CA VAL A 77 -10.88 -13.71 1.09
C VAL A 77 -10.04 -14.43 2.14
N GLU A 78 -10.34 -15.71 2.40
CA GLU A 78 -9.50 -16.51 3.30
C GLU A 78 -8.08 -16.64 2.74
N LYS A 79 -7.91 -16.92 1.45
CA LYS A 79 -6.57 -17.00 0.82
C LYS A 79 -5.79 -15.72 1.05
N CYS A 80 -6.38 -14.56 0.76
CA CYS A 80 -5.73 -13.28 0.93
C CYS A 80 -5.34 -13.02 2.40
N LEU A 81 -6.23 -13.30 3.35
CA LEU A 81 -5.96 -13.20 4.79
C LEU A 81 -4.82 -14.14 5.23
N PHE A 82 -4.88 -15.42 4.85
CA PHE A 82 -3.86 -16.39 5.24
C PHE A 82 -2.51 -16.07 4.60
N GLU A 83 -2.50 -15.52 3.38
CA GLU A 83 -1.28 -15.03 2.75
C GLU A 83 -0.65 -13.88 3.55
N ALA A 84 -1.46 -12.89 3.96
CA ALA A 84 -0.99 -11.80 4.82
C ALA A 84 -0.43 -12.33 6.16
N ILE A 85 -1.11 -13.28 6.80
CA ILE A 85 -0.65 -13.91 8.05
C ILE A 85 0.67 -14.67 7.85
N ILE A 86 0.80 -15.42 6.75
CA ILE A 86 2.02 -16.17 6.42
C ILE A 86 3.19 -15.20 6.22
N LEU A 87 3.00 -14.16 5.41
CA LEU A 87 4.00 -13.11 5.16
C LEU A 87 4.41 -12.42 6.47
N HIS A 88 3.43 -12.06 7.31
CA HIS A 88 3.68 -11.50 8.63
C HIS A 88 4.52 -12.42 9.51
N ARG A 89 4.20 -13.72 9.56
CA ARG A 89 4.99 -14.67 10.37
C ARG A 89 6.39 -14.91 9.82
N MET A 90 6.58 -14.83 8.49
CA MET A 90 7.93 -14.88 7.90
C MET A 90 8.82 -13.75 8.39
N THR A 91 8.26 -12.59 8.76
CA THR A 91 9.06 -11.48 9.31
C THR A 91 9.84 -11.88 10.56
N PHE A 92 9.36 -12.85 11.34
CA PHE A 92 9.98 -13.24 12.61
C PHE A 92 11.36 -13.88 12.43
N HIS A 93 11.65 -14.44 11.25
CA HIS A 93 12.97 -15.00 10.91
C HIS A 93 14.05 -13.91 10.82
N PHE A 94 13.63 -12.68 10.55
CA PHE A 94 14.47 -11.50 10.54
C PHE A 94 14.13 -10.65 11.76
N MET A 95 14.24 -11.18 12.97
CA MET A 95 14.01 -10.39 14.19
C MET A 95 15.03 -10.75 15.26
N HIS A 96 16.28 -10.38 14.99
CA HIS A 96 17.41 -10.57 15.90
C HIS A 96 18.19 -9.25 16.07
N PRO A 97 18.96 -9.06 17.15
CA PRO A 97 19.58 -7.75 17.45
C PRO A 97 20.58 -7.24 16.39
N GLN A 98 21.12 -8.12 15.55
CA GLN A 98 22.21 -7.82 14.62
C GLN A 98 21.81 -8.08 13.16
N PHE A 99 20.78 -7.37 12.70
CA PHE A 99 20.41 -7.43 11.29
C PHE A 99 21.53 -6.93 10.37
N SER A 100 21.91 -7.74 9.40
CA SER A 100 22.57 -7.26 8.20
C SER A 100 21.62 -6.37 7.37
N ASP A 101 22.18 -5.48 6.55
CA ASP A 101 21.39 -4.61 5.66
C ASP A 101 20.46 -5.41 4.73
N ASN A 102 20.89 -6.60 4.31
CA ASN A 102 20.10 -7.45 3.41
C ASN A 102 18.95 -8.14 4.15
N GLU A 103 19.11 -8.47 5.44
CA GLU A 103 18.01 -8.97 6.29
C GLU A 103 17.02 -7.85 6.61
N ARG A 104 17.49 -6.61 6.85
CA ARG A 104 16.58 -5.46 7.01
C ARG A 104 15.73 -5.27 5.76
N ARG A 105 16.35 -5.36 4.58
CA ARG A 105 15.63 -5.30 3.30
C ARG A 105 14.63 -6.44 3.15
N SER A 106 15.04 -7.68 3.46
CA SER A 106 14.17 -8.86 3.45
C SER A 106 12.92 -8.63 4.31
N HIS A 107 13.13 -8.16 5.54
CA HIS A 107 12.06 -7.82 6.47
C HIS A 107 11.14 -6.73 5.90
N SER A 108 11.69 -5.63 5.37
CA SER A 108 10.88 -4.55 4.80
C SER A 108 10.05 -5.00 3.59
N VAL A 109 10.60 -5.86 2.73
CA VAL A 109 9.88 -6.42 1.58
C VAL A 109 8.71 -7.28 2.04
N LEU A 110 8.91 -8.15 3.05
CA LEU A 110 7.82 -8.95 3.63
C LEU A 110 6.71 -8.07 4.21
N VAL A 111 7.07 -7.00 4.92
CA VAL A 111 6.09 -6.04 5.46
C VAL A 111 5.32 -5.35 4.33
N ALA A 112 5.98 -4.94 3.25
CA ALA A 112 5.33 -4.33 2.09
C ALA A 112 4.36 -5.30 1.39
N MET A 113 4.77 -6.56 1.19
CA MET A 113 3.88 -7.60 0.64
C MET A 113 2.68 -7.87 1.55
N CYS A 114 2.90 -7.93 2.86
CA CYS A 114 1.83 -8.11 3.84
C CYS A 114 0.82 -6.97 3.78
N LYS A 115 1.30 -5.72 3.75
CA LYS A 115 0.46 -4.52 3.58
C LYS A 115 -0.37 -4.58 2.30
N GLN A 116 0.25 -4.93 1.17
CA GLN A 116 -0.45 -5.04 -0.11
C GLN A 116 -1.58 -6.08 -0.05
N LYS A 117 -1.34 -7.24 0.57
CA LYS A 117 -2.38 -8.25 0.79
C LYS A 117 -3.51 -7.77 1.71
N LEU A 118 -3.17 -7.02 2.75
CA LEU A 118 -4.19 -6.43 3.63
C LEU A 118 -5.01 -5.35 2.93
N VAL A 119 -4.42 -4.56 2.01
CA VAL A 119 -5.17 -3.62 1.16
C VAL A 119 -6.16 -4.39 0.29
N GLU A 120 -5.69 -5.39 -0.45
CA GLU A 120 -6.55 -6.27 -1.28
C GLU A 120 -7.69 -6.87 -0.45
N LEU A 121 -7.39 -7.36 0.76
CA LEU A 121 -8.38 -7.91 1.68
C LEU A 121 -9.42 -6.87 2.12
N PHE A 122 -9.00 -5.67 2.53
CA PHE A 122 -9.91 -4.63 3.01
C PHE A 122 -10.79 -4.02 1.93
N LEU A 123 -10.32 -4.00 0.67
CA LEU A 123 -11.16 -3.60 -0.46
C LEU A 123 -12.29 -4.60 -0.76
N ASP A 124 -12.08 -5.89 -0.46
CA ASP A 124 -13.02 -6.98 -0.71
C ASP A 124 -14.01 -7.21 0.45
N LEU A 125 -13.64 -6.82 1.67
CA LEU A 125 -14.43 -7.06 2.88
C LEU A 125 -15.53 -6.01 3.08
N ASP A 126 -16.62 -6.43 3.71
CA ASP A 126 -17.60 -5.51 4.29
C ASP A 126 -16.92 -4.69 5.43
N PRO A 127 -17.08 -3.35 5.47
CA PRO A 127 -16.49 -2.52 6.53
C PRO A 127 -16.81 -2.98 7.95
N LYS A 128 -17.97 -3.60 8.19
CA LYS A 128 -18.35 -4.12 9.52
C LYS A 128 -17.46 -5.27 10.00
N ASP A 129 -16.77 -5.93 9.07
CA ASP A 129 -15.96 -7.12 9.31
C ASP A 129 -14.47 -6.79 9.51
N ILE A 130 -14.02 -5.60 9.12
CA ILE A 130 -12.65 -5.11 9.34
C ILE A 130 -12.22 -5.23 10.81
N PRO A 131 -13.04 -4.87 11.83
CA PRO A 131 -12.68 -5.06 13.23
C PRO A 131 -12.31 -6.49 13.60
N SER A 132 -12.85 -7.51 12.90
CA SER A 132 -12.50 -8.91 13.13
C SER A 132 -11.08 -9.24 12.66
N VAL A 133 -10.63 -8.64 11.56
CA VAL A 133 -9.23 -8.77 11.09
C VAL A 133 -8.27 -8.05 12.03
N LEU A 134 -8.65 -6.87 12.56
CA LEU A 134 -7.84 -6.14 13.54
C LEU A 134 -7.61 -6.96 14.82
N LYS A 135 -8.62 -7.72 15.28
CA LYS A 135 -8.51 -8.58 16.47
C LYS A 135 -7.45 -9.68 16.34
N ILE A 136 -7.06 -10.07 15.12
CA ILE A 136 -5.98 -11.04 14.89
C ILE A 136 -4.66 -10.54 15.49
N GLY A 137 -4.46 -9.23 15.58
CA GLY A 137 -3.30 -8.61 16.23
C GLY A 137 -3.08 -9.04 17.68
N ALA A 138 -4.13 -9.49 18.37
CA ALA A 138 -4.07 -9.96 19.76
C ALA A 138 -3.83 -11.49 19.89
N LEU A 139 -3.84 -12.23 18.78
CA LEU A 139 -3.71 -13.70 18.82
C LEU A 139 -2.26 -14.14 19.07
N PRO A 140 -2.04 -15.25 19.79
CA PRO A 140 -0.72 -15.86 19.92
C PRO A 140 -0.11 -16.19 18.54
N GLY A 141 1.19 -15.93 18.39
CA GLY A 141 1.88 -16.13 17.11
C GLY A 141 1.78 -14.94 16.15
N ILE A 142 1.13 -13.85 16.55
CA ILE A 142 1.11 -12.56 15.85
C ILE A 142 1.86 -11.53 16.69
N ARG A 143 2.79 -10.79 16.06
CA ARG A 143 3.38 -9.58 16.66
C ARG A 143 2.46 -8.39 16.45
N SER A 144 1.80 -7.97 17.51
CA SER A 144 0.74 -6.95 17.46
C SER A 144 1.20 -5.62 16.88
N ASN A 145 2.42 -5.15 17.21
CA ASN A 145 2.92 -3.87 16.71
C ASN A 145 3.08 -3.83 15.18
N ILE A 146 3.66 -4.87 14.59
CA ILE A 146 3.86 -4.97 13.13
C ILE A 146 2.52 -5.21 12.43
N TRP A 147 1.67 -6.07 13.00
CA TRP A 147 0.35 -6.37 12.44
C TRP A 147 -0.53 -5.13 12.41
N ASN A 148 -0.70 -4.46 13.56
CA ASN A 148 -1.55 -3.28 13.68
C ASN A 148 -1.07 -2.17 12.76
N MET A 149 0.24 -1.88 12.71
CA MET A 149 0.79 -0.90 11.77
C MET A 149 0.50 -1.25 10.30
N SER A 150 0.49 -2.55 9.95
CA SER A 150 0.19 -2.98 8.59
C SER A 150 -1.31 -2.87 8.27
N CYS A 151 -2.18 -3.19 9.23
CA CYS A 151 -3.62 -2.99 9.11
C CYS A 151 -3.99 -1.51 9.05
N ASP A 152 -3.44 -0.67 9.92
CA ASP A 152 -3.64 0.77 9.95
C ASP A 152 -3.33 1.41 8.58
N TYR A 153 -2.18 1.06 8.01
CA TYR A 153 -1.80 1.45 6.65
C TYR A 153 -2.80 0.94 5.60
N ALA A 154 -3.10 -0.37 5.62
CA ALA A 154 -3.94 -0.98 4.60
C ALA A 154 -5.36 -0.40 4.62
N HIS A 155 -5.85 -0.10 5.82
CA HIS A 155 -7.14 0.50 6.05
C HIS A 155 -7.22 1.91 5.47
N ALA A 156 -6.23 2.76 5.76
CA ALA A 156 -6.16 4.10 5.18
C ALA A 156 -6.09 4.05 3.64
N CYS A 157 -5.35 3.10 3.08
CA CYS A 157 -5.28 2.91 1.63
C CYS A 157 -6.62 2.47 1.04
N ALA A 158 -7.29 1.50 1.67
CA ALA A 158 -8.61 1.05 1.23
C ALA A 158 -9.63 2.19 1.24
N GLN A 159 -9.66 2.99 2.31
CA GLN A 159 -10.51 4.19 2.40
C GLN A 159 -10.19 5.21 1.31
N THR A 160 -8.90 5.46 1.04
CA THR A 160 -8.48 6.36 -0.02
C THR A 160 -9.02 5.91 -1.38
N ILE A 161 -8.91 4.62 -1.67
CA ILE A 161 -9.40 4.01 -2.90
C ILE A 161 -10.93 4.12 -2.97
N GLU A 162 -11.65 3.89 -1.88
CA GLU A 162 -13.11 4.07 -1.81
C GLU A 162 -13.52 5.52 -2.14
N ILE A 163 -12.86 6.51 -1.55
CA ILE A 163 -13.16 7.94 -1.81
C ILE A 163 -12.91 8.29 -3.27
N ILE A 164 -11.80 7.84 -3.86
CA ILE A 164 -11.46 8.13 -5.25
C ILE A 164 -12.37 7.38 -6.22
N SER A 165 -12.85 6.19 -5.86
CA SER A 165 -13.77 5.39 -6.70
C SER A 165 -15.13 6.04 -6.94
N GLU A 166 -15.52 7.03 -6.13
CA GLU A 166 -16.72 7.85 -6.36
C GLU A 166 -16.53 8.87 -7.50
N LEU A 167 -15.34 8.88 -8.14
CA LEU A 167 -15.04 9.68 -9.32
C LEU A 167 -14.94 8.76 -10.55
N ASP A 168 -15.98 8.75 -11.38
CA ASP A 168 -16.06 7.91 -12.58
C ASP A 168 -14.93 8.17 -13.59
N GLU A 169 -14.28 9.34 -13.53
CA GLU A 169 -13.19 9.74 -14.45
C GLU A 169 -11.79 9.40 -13.92
N CYS A 170 -11.69 8.60 -12.85
CA CYS A 170 -10.44 8.20 -12.24
C CYS A 170 -10.25 6.68 -12.30
N TRP A 171 -9.05 6.25 -12.72
CA TRP A 171 -8.61 4.86 -12.67
C TRP A 171 -7.48 4.72 -11.67
N MET A 172 -7.51 3.63 -10.92
CA MET A 172 -6.59 3.40 -9.81
C MET A 172 -5.80 2.11 -10.03
N TYR A 173 -4.52 2.14 -9.72
CA TYR A 173 -3.63 0.98 -9.86
C TYR A 173 -2.78 0.80 -8.62
N LEU A 174 -2.68 -0.44 -8.13
CA LEU A 174 -1.79 -0.77 -7.02
C LEU A 174 -0.33 -0.73 -7.50
N PRO A 175 0.59 -0.17 -6.69
CA PRO A 175 2.02 -0.18 -6.99
C PRO A 175 2.60 -1.59 -6.85
N SER A 176 3.75 -1.83 -7.51
CA SER A 176 4.57 -3.00 -7.16
C SER A 176 5.19 -2.84 -5.77
N VAL A 177 5.62 -3.96 -5.17
CA VAL A 177 6.37 -3.97 -3.90
C VAL A 177 7.61 -3.07 -3.96
N TYR A 178 8.26 -2.97 -5.14
CA TYR A 178 9.39 -2.05 -5.32
C TYR A 178 8.96 -0.60 -5.23
N GLU A 179 7.91 -0.19 -5.95
CA GLU A 179 7.43 1.20 -5.94
C GLU A 179 6.90 1.61 -4.55
N SER A 180 6.17 0.72 -3.87
CA SER A 180 5.71 0.98 -2.50
C SER A 180 6.86 1.11 -1.51
N TYR A 181 7.79 0.16 -1.49
CA TYR A 181 8.88 0.17 -0.52
C TYR A 181 9.94 1.24 -0.80
N MET A 182 10.42 1.32 -2.05
CA MET A 182 11.57 2.16 -2.40
C MET A 182 11.16 3.60 -2.72
N LEU A 183 9.97 3.80 -3.30
CA LEU A 183 9.53 5.09 -3.81
C LEU A 183 8.42 5.70 -2.93
N GLY A 184 7.85 4.94 -1.99
CA GLY A 184 6.83 5.43 -1.06
C GLY A 184 5.50 5.71 -1.73
N ILE A 185 5.18 4.99 -2.80
CA ILE A 185 3.94 5.15 -3.55
C ILE A 185 2.96 4.09 -3.09
N ASP A 186 1.77 4.51 -2.69
CA ASP A 186 0.74 3.62 -2.18
C ASP A 186 -0.36 3.39 -3.22
N LEU A 187 -0.56 4.34 -4.14
CA LEU A 187 -1.53 4.24 -5.22
C LEU A 187 -1.08 5.05 -6.45
N PHE A 188 -1.36 4.55 -7.64
CA PHE A 188 -1.35 5.36 -8.86
C PHE A 188 -2.77 5.74 -9.24
N VAL A 189 -3.03 7.02 -9.47
CA VAL A 189 -4.35 7.54 -9.86
C VAL A 189 -4.23 8.23 -11.20
N PHE A 190 -4.87 7.66 -12.22
CA PHE A 190 -5.00 8.28 -13.53
C PHE A 190 -6.33 9.02 -13.61
N SER A 191 -6.32 10.29 -14.02
CA SER A 191 -7.52 11.11 -14.21
C SER A 191 -7.63 11.49 -15.68
N GLU A 192 -8.79 11.23 -16.28
CA GLU A 192 -9.06 11.53 -17.70
C GLU A 192 -8.79 13.00 -18.04
N LYS A 193 -9.04 13.91 -17.10
CA LYS A 193 -8.98 15.37 -17.33
C LYS A 193 -7.58 15.97 -17.18
N ASN A 194 -6.68 15.28 -16.48
CA ASN A 194 -5.36 15.82 -16.15
C ASN A 194 -4.23 15.26 -17.03
N GLU A 195 -4.48 14.25 -17.86
CA GLU A 195 -3.49 13.60 -18.76
C GLU A 195 -2.19 13.18 -18.03
N ALA A 196 -2.26 12.99 -16.70
CA ALA A 196 -1.12 12.70 -15.84
C ALA A 196 -1.51 11.64 -14.81
N VAL A 197 -0.52 10.85 -14.39
CA VAL A 197 -0.66 9.85 -13.33
C VAL A 197 -0.22 10.48 -12.01
N THR A 198 -1.10 10.47 -11.03
CA THR A 198 -0.75 10.90 -9.68
C THR A 198 -0.15 9.73 -8.92
N CYS A 199 1.08 9.90 -8.45
CA CYS A 199 1.73 8.99 -7.51
C CYS A 199 1.34 9.41 -6.10
N LEU A 200 0.39 8.69 -5.52
CA LEU A 200 -0.21 9.02 -4.25
C LEU A 200 0.47 8.26 -3.12
N GLN A 201 0.86 8.99 -2.09
CA GLN A 201 1.18 8.44 -0.78
C GLN A 201 -0.01 8.63 0.15
N VAL A 202 -0.38 7.58 0.88
CA VAL A 202 -1.44 7.60 1.88
C VAL A 202 -0.81 7.65 3.27
N LYS A 203 -1.20 8.66 4.04
CA LYS A 203 -0.85 8.77 5.46
C LYS A 203 -2.12 8.65 6.29
N GLN A 204 -2.05 7.86 7.34
CA GLN A 204 -3.08 7.89 8.37
C GLN A 204 -2.77 9.03 9.34
N ALA A 205 -3.75 9.87 9.64
CA ALA A 205 -3.66 10.89 10.65
C ALA A 205 -3.52 10.26 12.05
N ASN A 206 -3.04 11.05 13.01
CA ASN A 206 -3.04 10.62 14.41
C ASN A 206 -4.47 10.34 14.90
N PRO A 207 -4.70 9.45 15.87
CA PRO A 207 -6.04 9.12 16.36
C PRO A 207 -6.90 10.30 16.82
N THR A 208 -6.26 11.36 17.28
CA THR A 208 -6.93 12.60 17.74
C THR A 208 -7.13 13.62 16.62
N ASP A 209 -6.49 13.41 15.47
CA ASP A 209 -6.52 14.30 14.34
C ASP A 209 -7.59 13.84 13.34
N LYS A 210 -8.56 14.71 13.10
CA LYS A 210 -9.66 14.48 12.16
C LYS A 210 -9.40 15.08 10.79
N THR A 211 -8.17 15.52 10.54
CA THR A 211 -7.83 16.26 9.35
C THR A 211 -7.77 15.34 8.15
N PHE A 212 -8.65 15.59 7.19
CA PHE A 212 -8.51 15.12 5.83
C PHE A 212 -7.76 16.18 5.03
N GLN A 213 -6.69 15.79 4.35
CA GLN A 213 -5.88 16.69 3.54
C GLN A 213 -5.39 15.99 2.28
N ILE A 214 -5.37 16.73 1.17
CA ILE A 214 -4.74 16.31 -0.07
C ILE A 214 -3.79 17.41 -0.54
N GLU A 215 -2.52 17.07 -0.72
CA GLU A 215 -1.46 18.04 -0.97
C GLU A 215 -0.57 17.61 -2.12
N ARG A 216 -0.31 18.54 -3.05
CA ARG A 216 0.72 18.34 -4.07
C ARG A 216 2.08 18.47 -3.42
N VAL A 217 2.92 17.46 -3.59
CA VAL A 217 4.29 17.50 -3.12
C VAL A 217 5.07 18.36 -4.10
N ARG A 218 5.42 19.59 -3.69
CA ARG A 218 6.21 20.48 -4.54
C ARG A 218 7.62 19.93 -4.68
N HIS A 219 8.17 19.96 -5.89
CA HIS A 219 9.59 19.69 -6.11
C HIS A 219 10.39 20.79 -5.40
N GLN A 220 11.20 20.41 -4.41
CA GLN A 220 12.20 21.30 -3.83
C GLN A 220 13.55 20.92 -4.44
N GLU A 221 14.22 21.88 -5.09
CA GLU A 221 15.54 21.63 -5.71
C GLU A 221 16.66 21.41 -4.66
N ASN A 222 16.42 21.76 -3.39
CA ASN A 222 17.39 21.64 -2.30
C ASN A 222 16.73 21.09 -1.02
N VAL A 223 16.53 19.78 -0.92
CA VAL A 223 16.11 19.13 0.33
C VAL A 223 17.33 19.04 1.25
N SER A 224 17.41 19.91 2.26
CA SER A 224 18.47 19.86 3.27
C SER A 224 18.34 18.58 4.09
N THR A 225 19.43 17.82 4.19
CA THR A 225 19.53 16.46 4.76
C THR A 225 19.30 16.34 6.28
N GLN A 226 18.70 17.33 6.95
CA GLN A 226 18.74 17.42 8.42
C GLN A 226 17.44 17.18 9.18
N ASP A 227 16.28 17.05 8.54
CA ASP A 227 15.04 16.71 9.25
C ASP A 227 14.56 15.30 8.90
N SER A 228 14.50 14.43 9.91
CA SER A 228 14.03 13.04 9.83
C SER A 228 12.56 12.91 9.40
N ALA A 229 11.83 14.02 9.27
CA ALA A 229 10.45 14.08 8.77
C ALA A 229 10.34 14.04 7.23
N ASP A 230 11.42 14.28 6.48
CA ASP A 230 11.41 14.40 5.01
C ASP A 230 12.00 13.21 4.26
N ASP A 231 12.27 12.08 4.93
CA ASP A 231 12.81 10.89 4.26
C ASP A 231 11.83 10.32 3.21
N TRP A 232 10.52 10.49 3.41
CA TRP A 232 9.52 10.09 2.42
C TRP A 232 9.43 11.07 1.25
N THR A 233 9.44 12.39 1.52
CA THR A 233 9.37 13.43 0.48
C THR A 233 10.53 13.25 -0.47
N ARG A 234 11.71 13.01 0.11
CA ARG A 234 12.94 12.67 -0.59
C ARG A 234 12.79 11.38 -1.40
N ARG A 235 12.30 10.28 -0.81
CA ARG A 235 12.10 9.01 -1.55
C ARG A 235 11.11 9.14 -2.70
N LEU A 236 10.03 9.89 -2.51
CA LEU A 236 9.02 10.11 -3.53
C LEU A 236 9.58 10.99 -4.66
N GLN A 237 10.27 12.08 -4.33
CA GLN A 237 10.93 12.95 -5.32
C GLN A 237 12.06 12.24 -6.08
N GLU A 238 12.99 11.59 -5.38
CA GLU A 238 14.04 10.75 -5.99
C GLU A 238 13.42 9.60 -6.79
N GLY A 239 12.29 9.07 -6.32
CA GLY A 239 11.57 8.00 -6.96
C GLY A 239 10.83 8.42 -8.23
N MET A 240 10.40 9.68 -8.33
CA MET A 240 9.75 10.21 -9.54
C MET A 240 10.68 10.14 -10.75
N ALA A 241 11.97 10.47 -10.59
CA ALA A 241 12.94 10.36 -11.69
C ALA A 241 13.04 8.91 -12.19
N ARG A 242 13.15 7.94 -11.27
CA ARG A 242 13.22 6.50 -11.59
C ARG A 242 11.96 5.98 -12.25
N ILE A 243 10.80 6.46 -11.82
CA ILE A 243 9.51 6.10 -12.42
C ILE A 243 9.37 6.64 -13.84
N HIS A 244 9.81 7.88 -14.11
CA HIS A 244 9.80 8.42 -15.47
C HIS A 244 10.78 7.65 -16.38
N GLU A 245 11.94 7.22 -15.86
CA GLU A 245 12.83 6.33 -16.60
C GLU A 245 12.19 4.97 -16.89
N GLN A 246 11.45 4.41 -15.93
CA GLN A 246 10.77 3.11 -16.07
C GLN A 246 9.54 3.17 -17.00
N TYR A 247 8.84 4.31 -17.03
CA TYR A 247 7.60 4.52 -17.80
C TYR A 247 7.64 5.86 -18.56
N PRO A 248 8.48 6.00 -19.60
CA PRO A 248 8.75 7.29 -20.27
C PRO A 248 7.55 7.88 -21.03
N GLY A 249 6.48 7.11 -21.23
CA GLY A 249 5.24 7.58 -21.88
C GLY A 249 4.28 8.32 -20.95
N TYR A 250 4.59 8.41 -19.66
CA TYR A 250 3.70 8.95 -18.64
C TYR A 250 4.30 10.16 -17.93
N VAL A 251 3.44 11.11 -17.58
CA VAL A 251 3.79 12.23 -16.70
C VAL A 251 3.32 11.90 -15.30
N PHE A 252 4.23 11.90 -14.33
CA PHE A 252 3.91 11.56 -12.94
C PHE A 252 3.96 12.79 -12.03
N HIS A 253 2.98 12.89 -11.13
CA HIS A 253 2.92 13.95 -10.13
C HIS A 253 2.80 13.37 -8.73
N PRO A 254 3.72 13.73 -7.81
CA PRO A 254 3.66 13.25 -6.44
C PRO A 254 2.57 13.98 -5.65
N CYS A 255 1.79 13.21 -4.91
CA CYS A 255 0.71 13.70 -4.05
C CYS A 255 0.75 12.96 -2.72
N GLN A 256 0.38 13.65 -1.64
CA GLN A 256 0.13 13.03 -0.36
C GLN A 256 -1.34 13.23 0.00
N MET A 257 -1.95 12.19 0.56
CA MET A 257 -3.29 12.24 1.11
C MET A 257 -3.26 11.75 2.55
N THR A 258 -3.75 12.58 3.45
CA THR A 258 -3.86 12.27 4.88
C THR A 258 -5.30 11.91 5.19
N ILE A 259 -5.52 10.68 5.65
CA ILE A 259 -6.83 10.12 5.98
C ILE A 259 -7.05 10.14 7.50
N PRO A 260 -8.17 10.67 8.00
CA PRO A 260 -8.51 10.64 9.41
C PRO A 260 -8.51 9.23 10.00
N TYR A 261 -8.15 9.10 11.29
CA TYR A 261 -8.16 7.80 11.96
C TYR A 261 -9.58 7.26 12.22
N THR A 262 -10.57 8.15 12.34
CA THR A 262 -11.94 7.79 12.73
C THR A 262 -12.84 7.54 11.52
N PHE A 263 -13.56 6.42 11.53
CA PHE A 263 -14.70 6.13 10.66
C PHE A 263 -15.83 7.14 10.89
N ASP A 264 -16.03 8.06 9.95
CA ASP A 264 -17.33 8.68 9.73
C ASP A 264 -17.65 8.55 8.24
N PHE A 265 -18.74 7.85 7.89
CA PHE A 265 -19.15 7.58 6.50
C PHE A 265 -19.70 8.83 5.79
N ARG A 266 -19.51 10.02 6.35
CA ARG A 266 -19.89 11.30 5.72
C ARG A 266 -18.81 11.74 4.74
N ILE A 267 -18.54 10.86 3.78
CA ILE A 267 -17.49 10.93 2.76
C ILE A 267 -17.77 12.05 1.72
N ASP A 268 -18.93 12.69 1.76
CA ASP A 268 -19.35 13.68 0.76
C ASP A 268 -18.40 14.88 0.66
N ASP A 269 -17.84 15.35 1.78
CA ASP A 269 -16.95 16.51 1.77
C ASP A 269 -15.52 16.13 1.36
N GLU A 270 -15.05 14.94 1.73
CA GLU A 270 -13.80 14.35 1.24
C GLU A 270 -13.86 14.09 -0.27
N VAL A 271 -14.97 13.52 -0.78
CA VAL A 271 -15.18 13.29 -2.21
C VAL A 271 -15.21 14.61 -2.97
N LYS A 272 -15.85 15.65 -2.44
CA LYS A 272 -15.80 17.00 -3.06
C LYS A 272 -14.37 17.53 -3.11
N GLN A 273 -13.58 17.38 -2.05
CA GLN A 273 -12.18 17.81 -2.02
C GLN A 273 -11.32 17.05 -3.04
N VAL A 274 -11.46 15.72 -3.10
CA VAL A 274 -10.75 14.85 -4.06
C VAL A 274 -11.16 15.17 -5.50
N ARG A 275 -12.46 15.35 -5.75
CA ARG A 275 -12.98 15.81 -7.05
C ARG A 275 -12.35 17.13 -7.46
N ASN A 276 -12.32 18.11 -6.55
CA ASN A 276 -11.72 19.42 -6.78
C ASN A 276 -10.22 19.31 -7.09
N PHE A 277 -9.51 18.40 -6.45
CA PHE A 277 -8.08 18.19 -6.66
C PHE A 277 -7.74 17.49 -7.98
N PHE A 278 -8.44 16.39 -8.29
CA PHE A 278 -8.13 15.52 -9.42
C PHE A 278 -8.80 15.92 -10.74
N LEU A 279 -9.94 16.61 -10.70
CA LEU A 279 -10.72 16.93 -11.90
C LEU A 279 -10.64 18.40 -12.32
N PHE A 280 -10.16 19.28 -11.44
CA PHE A 280 -9.95 20.68 -11.79
C PHE A 280 -8.45 20.95 -11.88
N LYS A 281 -8.00 21.31 -13.09
CA LYS A 281 -6.66 21.88 -13.25
C LYS A 281 -6.55 23.08 -12.30
N PRO A 282 -5.42 23.26 -11.59
CA PRO A 282 -5.17 24.52 -10.91
C PRO A 282 -5.36 25.59 -11.99
N GLN A 283 -6.27 26.54 -11.78
CA GLN A 283 -6.24 27.75 -12.57
C GLN A 283 -4.80 28.24 -12.47
N ARG A 284 -4.09 28.32 -13.61
CA ARG A 284 -2.84 29.05 -13.69
C ARG A 284 -3.11 30.34 -12.92
N ALA A 285 -2.39 30.57 -11.83
CA ALA A 285 -2.49 31.82 -11.12
C ALA A 285 -2.36 32.91 -12.18
N ALA A 286 -3.41 33.70 -12.38
CA ALA A 286 -3.56 34.63 -13.49
C ALA A 286 -2.59 35.84 -13.41
N ASN A 287 -1.45 35.68 -12.73
CA ASN A 287 -0.53 36.75 -12.36
C ASN A 287 0.92 36.42 -12.76
N THR A 288 1.16 35.94 -13.98
CA THR A 288 2.54 35.92 -14.53
C THR A 288 2.69 36.57 -15.90
N ASP A 289 1.60 36.88 -16.60
CA ASP A 289 1.68 37.60 -17.89
C ASP A 289 1.51 39.13 -17.75
N ALA A 290 1.39 39.64 -16.52
CA ALA A 290 1.33 41.10 -16.25
C ALA A 290 2.70 41.74 -15.92
N GLN A 291 3.80 40.98 -16.01
CA GLN A 291 5.17 41.49 -15.80
C GLN A 291 6.08 41.34 -17.02
N ALA A 292 5.49 41.11 -18.20
CA ALA A 292 6.21 41.12 -19.47
C ALA A 292 5.54 42.05 -20.51
N ALA A 293 5.10 43.23 -20.05
CA ALA A 293 4.69 44.35 -20.89
C ALA A 293 5.70 45.49 -20.80
#